data_AF-A0A964LTU5-F1
#
_entry.id   AF-A0A964LTU5-F1
#
_cell.length_a   1.000
_cell.length_b   1.000
_cell.length_c   1.000
_cell.angle_alpha   90.00
_cell.angle_beta   90.00
_cell.angle_gamma   90.00
#
_symmetry.space_group_name_H-M   'P 1'
#
loop_
_entity.id
_entity.type
_entity.pdbx_description
1 polymer ?
#
loop_
_entity_poly.entity_id
_entity_poly.type
_entity_poly.pdbx_seq_one_letter_code
_entity_poly.pdbx_strand_id
1 'polypeptide(L)'
;MDCVNLAMPPWNGLPDAARQQMAALQAELSAVGTPEEATAAGYFPVLGDIPGMGVHWVHPARMADPVNIDAPDNLMFASIDGRDQLVGAAFTFEDIPDTSEPVPFDSELAKWHDHPQFARDGKTLHMLHVWFVPSSNGPFAGLNFWLPYRSAGIEVPSSCWMADQSVGEKIQIVSFALVPPGLLGDETKAPAVESTPERAQMFAALDAAARAVDQDAWVAAADVLIADLTEAERSRIAGMLGVLSLNQMSSAERDAAGIEQPRSGRN
;
A
#
# COMPACT_ATOMS: atom_id res chain seq x y z
N MET A 1 11.53 11.51 -5.80
CA MET A 1 11.95 10.16 -5.36
C MET A 1 12.86 9.57 -6.43
N ASP A 2 13.91 8.84 -6.08
CA ASP A 2 14.72 8.10 -7.06
C ASP A 2 13.89 6.95 -7.66
N CYS A 3 13.31 7.20 -8.84
CA CYS A 3 12.41 6.26 -9.50
C CYS A 3 13.08 4.97 -9.97
N VAL A 4 14.42 4.89 -10.01
CA VAL A 4 15.13 3.69 -10.44
C VAL A 4 15.59 2.90 -9.22
N ASN A 5 16.28 3.55 -8.29
CA ASN A 5 16.95 2.85 -7.19
C ASN A 5 16.07 2.65 -5.95
N LEU A 6 14.91 3.30 -5.88
CA LEU A 6 13.97 3.13 -4.78
C LEU A 6 12.62 2.54 -5.22
N ALA A 7 12.42 2.16 -6.49
CA ALA A 7 11.15 1.57 -6.96
C ALA A 7 11.14 0.04 -6.98
N MET A 8 12.32 -0.60 -6.97
CA MET A 8 12.45 -2.06 -6.97
C MET A 8 13.57 -2.56 -6.04
N PRO A 9 13.45 -3.79 -5.49
CA PRO A 9 14.57 -4.48 -4.85
C PRO A 9 15.77 -4.60 -5.81
N PRO A 10 17.02 -4.53 -5.33
CA PRO A 10 17.44 -4.51 -3.92
C PRO A 10 17.47 -3.09 -3.30
N TRP A 11 16.69 -2.14 -3.83
CA TRP A 11 16.52 -0.79 -3.27
C TRP A 11 17.84 -0.04 -3.09
N ASN A 12 18.67 0.00 -4.13
CA ASN A 12 20.01 0.61 -4.09
C ASN A 12 20.06 2.08 -3.66
N GLY A 13 18.91 2.77 -3.62
CA GLY A 13 18.81 4.14 -3.11
C GLY A 13 18.69 4.23 -1.58
N LEU A 14 18.50 3.10 -0.89
CA LEU A 14 18.51 3.05 0.57
C LEU A 14 19.93 2.99 1.14
N PRO A 15 20.16 3.56 2.34
CA PRO A 15 21.38 3.31 3.10
C PRO A 15 21.61 1.81 3.35
N ASP A 16 22.88 1.38 3.39
CA ASP A 16 23.24 -0.04 3.57
C ASP A 16 22.62 -0.67 4.82
N ALA A 17 22.56 0.08 5.93
CA ALA A 17 21.94 -0.38 7.16
C ALA A 17 20.46 -0.72 6.97
N ALA A 18 19.69 0.16 6.29
CA ALA A 18 18.28 -0.08 6.01
C ALA A 18 18.08 -1.27 5.07
N ARG A 19 18.92 -1.42 4.04
CA ARG A 19 18.89 -2.59 3.14
C ARG A 19 19.16 -3.90 3.88
N GLN A 20 20.13 -3.90 4.81
CA GLN A 20 20.45 -5.06 5.63
C GLN A 20 19.32 -5.41 6.59
N GLN A 21 18.70 -4.41 7.23
CA GLN A 21 17.53 -4.61 8.09
C GLN A 21 16.36 -5.21 7.31
N MET A 22 16.04 -4.67 6.13
CA MET A 22 14.98 -5.23 5.28
C MET A 22 15.27 -6.67 4.85
N ALA A 23 16.51 -6.97 4.46
CA ALA A 23 16.90 -8.33 4.07
C ALA A 23 16.82 -9.32 5.25
N ALA A 24 17.22 -8.88 6.45
CA ALA A 24 17.10 -9.68 7.67
C ALA A 24 15.62 -9.95 8.01
N LEU A 25 14.78 -8.92 7.98
CA LEU A 25 13.34 -9.04 8.20
C LEU A 25 12.69 -10.00 7.20
N GLN A 26 12.99 -9.87 5.90
CA GLN A 26 12.45 -10.77 4.88
C GLN A 26 12.90 -12.23 5.09
N ALA A 27 14.14 -12.45 5.54
CA ALA A 27 14.64 -13.78 5.85
C ALA A 27 13.94 -14.39 7.08
N GLU A 28 13.72 -13.60 8.13
CA GLU A 28 12.99 -14.01 9.34
C GLU A 28 11.54 -14.41 9.02
N LEU A 29 10.89 -13.66 8.14
CA LEU A 29 9.49 -13.91 7.75
C LEU A 29 9.31 -15.03 6.72
N SER A 30 10.39 -15.65 6.26
CA SER A 30 10.33 -16.75 5.27
C SER A 30 9.50 -17.96 5.73
N ALA A 31 9.31 -18.12 7.05
CA ALA A 31 8.51 -19.19 7.65
C ALA A 31 7.01 -18.85 7.81
N VAL A 32 6.59 -17.63 7.47
CA VAL A 32 5.20 -17.15 7.54
C VAL A 32 4.77 -16.56 6.19
N GLY A 33 5.20 -17.20 5.11
CA GLY A 33 5.05 -16.72 3.74
C GLY A 33 3.65 -16.96 3.14
N THR A 34 2.81 -17.75 3.81
CA THR A 34 1.40 -17.99 3.42
C THR A 34 0.42 -17.60 4.53
N PRO A 35 -0.86 -17.33 4.19
CA PRO A 35 -1.93 -17.12 5.18
C PRO A 35 -2.06 -18.24 6.23
N GLU A 36 -1.87 -19.50 5.83
CA GLU A 36 -1.94 -20.65 6.74
C GLU A 36 -0.78 -20.65 7.75
N GLU A 37 0.44 -20.37 7.27
CA GLU A 37 1.62 -20.26 8.13
C GLU A 37 1.51 -19.05 9.07
N ALA A 38 1.02 -17.91 8.57
CA ALA A 38 0.74 -16.73 9.37
C ALA A 38 -0.30 -17.02 10.48
N THR A 39 -1.38 -17.73 10.14
CA THR A 39 -2.38 -18.19 11.12
C THR A 39 -1.75 -19.07 12.20
N ALA A 40 -0.93 -20.05 11.79
CA ALA A 40 -0.23 -20.94 12.72
C ALA A 40 0.76 -20.19 13.63
N ALA A 41 1.31 -19.07 13.15
CA ALA A 41 2.17 -18.16 13.90
C ALA A 41 1.42 -17.12 14.76
N GLY A 42 0.08 -17.14 14.76
CA GLY A 42 -0.77 -16.29 15.62
C GLY A 42 -1.19 -14.96 14.99
N TYR A 43 -1.03 -14.79 13.68
CA TYR A 43 -1.55 -13.64 12.94
C TYR A 43 -2.98 -13.91 12.45
N PHE A 44 -3.82 -12.88 12.39
CA PHE A 44 -5.20 -12.97 11.89
C PHE A 44 -5.54 -11.80 10.98
N PRO A 45 -6.30 -12.01 9.88
CA PRO A 45 -6.62 -10.94 8.95
C PRO A 45 -7.54 -9.90 9.60
N VAL A 46 -7.28 -8.63 9.33
CA VAL A 46 -8.10 -7.49 9.75
C VAL A 46 -8.42 -6.61 8.54
N LEU A 47 -9.59 -5.99 8.55
CA LEU A 47 -10.04 -4.95 7.60
C LEU A 47 -10.24 -5.39 6.12
N GLY A 48 -9.93 -6.65 5.76
CA GLY A 48 -10.07 -7.17 4.38
C GLY A 48 -8.96 -6.66 3.44
N ASP A 49 -9.13 -6.82 2.13
CA ASP A 49 -8.13 -6.35 1.15
C ASP A 49 -8.29 -4.85 0.90
N ILE A 50 -7.32 -4.08 1.38
CA ILE A 50 -7.33 -2.63 1.22
C ILE A 50 -6.51 -2.26 -0.03
N PRO A 51 -7.09 -1.54 -1.01
CA PRO A 51 -6.40 -1.12 -2.22
C PRO A 51 -5.05 -0.45 -1.98
N GLY A 52 -4.01 -1.00 -2.59
CA GLY A 52 -2.64 -0.49 -2.44
C GLY A 52 -1.97 -0.86 -1.12
N MET A 53 -2.63 -1.63 -0.24
CA MET A 53 -2.05 -2.15 1.00
C MET A 53 -2.12 -3.68 1.12
N GLY A 54 -3.10 -4.33 0.49
CA GLY A 54 -3.36 -5.75 0.68
C GLY A 54 -4.19 -6.01 1.95
N VAL A 55 -4.20 -7.26 2.40
CA VAL A 55 -4.79 -7.70 3.66
C VAL A 55 -3.76 -7.61 4.77
N HIS A 56 -4.06 -6.85 5.82
CA HIS A 56 -3.26 -6.81 7.04
C HIS A 56 -3.60 -8.01 7.92
N TRP A 57 -2.58 -8.76 8.31
CA TRP A 57 -2.65 -9.87 9.24
C TRP A 57 -1.97 -9.46 10.53
N VAL A 58 -2.71 -9.31 11.62
CA VAL A 58 -2.24 -8.71 12.87
C VAL A 58 -1.95 -9.77 13.93
N HIS A 59 -0.86 -9.58 14.68
CA HIS A 59 -0.53 -10.35 15.87
C HIS A 59 -0.56 -9.42 17.12
N PRO A 60 -1.68 -9.32 17.84
CA PRO A 60 -1.87 -8.31 18.89
C PRO A 60 -0.83 -8.34 20.01
N ALA A 61 -0.33 -9.52 20.37
CA ALA A 61 0.69 -9.65 21.42
C ALA A 61 2.09 -9.16 21.00
N ARG A 62 2.28 -8.80 19.73
CA ARG A 62 3.53 -8.21 19.19
C ARG A 62 3.44 -6.70 19.00
N MET A 63 2.26 -6.09 19.20
CA MET A 63 2.08 -4.63 19.21
C MET A 63 2.75 -4.08 20.48
N ALA A 64 4.08 -4.03 20.44
CA ALA A 64 4.95 -3.76 21.58
C ALA A 64 5.32 -2.27 21.65
N ASP A 65 5.58 -1.84 22.87
CA ASP A 65 6.17 -0.54 23.17
C ASP A 65 7.39 -0.79 24.08
N PRO A 66 8.64 -0.60 23.60
CA PRO A 66 9.03 -0.09 22.29
C PRO A 66 8.85 -1.11 21.15
N VAL A 67 8.83 -0.63 19.90
CA VAL A 67 8.73 -1.45 18.69
C VAL A 67 9.89 -2.45 18.61
N ASN A 68 9.59 -3.72 18.37
CA ASN A 68 10.58 -4.73 18.02
C ASN A 68 10.68 -4.87 16.50
N ILE A 69 11.76 -4.36 15.91
CA ILE A 69 12.00 -4.40 14.45
C ILE A 69 12.13 -5.82 13.89
N ASP A 70 12.52 -6.79 14.73
CA ASP A 70 12.67 -8.19 14.32
C ASP A 70 11.32 -8.94 14.41
N ALA A 71 10.33 -8.39 15.12
CA ALA A 71 9.04 -9.04 15.32
C ALA A 71 7.88 -8.14 14.88
N PRO A 72 7.59 -8.04 13.57
CA PRO A 72 6.49 -7.22 13.08
C PRO A 72 5.16 -7.72 13.63
N ASP A 73 4.31 -6.79 14.02
CA ASP A 73 2.95 -7.05 14.50
C ASP A 73 1.93 -7.12 13.36
N ASN A 74 2.32 -6.73 12.14
CA ASN A 74 1.52 -6.87 10.92
C ASN A 74 2.30 -7.61 9.82
N LEU A 75 1.66 -8.59 9.19
CA LEU A 75 2.04 -9.14 7.89
C LEU A 75 1.07 -8.60 6.83
N MET A 76 1.55 -8.37 5.61
CA MET A 76 0.73 -7.82 4.52
C MET A 76 0.71 -8.81 3.37
N PHE A 77 -0.48 -9.31 3.03
CA PHE A 77 -0.70 -10.27 1.96
C PHE A 77 -1.48 -9.63 0.81
N ALA A 78 -1.14 -9.99 -0.43
CA ALA A 78 -1.95 -9.63 -1.59
C ALA A 78 -2.04 -10.81 -2.55
N SER A 79 -3.18 -10.94 -3.23
CA SER A 79 -3.33 -11.93 -4.29
C SER A 79 -2.62 -11.44 -5.54
N ILE A 80 -1.56 -12.14 -5.93
CA ILE A 80 -0.77 -11.87 -7.14
C ILE A 80 -0.67 -13.17 -7.92
N ASP A 81 -1.04 -13.14 -9.21
CA ASP A 81 -1.15 -14.32 -10.06
C ASP A 81 -2.04 -15.43 -9.47
N GLY A 82 -3.14 -15.03 -8.81
CA GLY A 82 -4.11 -15.93 -8.19
C GLY A 82 -3.61 -16.67 -6.95
N ARG A 83 -2.50 -16.21 -6.35
CA ARG A 83 -1.95 -16.75 -5.10
C ARG A 83 -1.73 -15.63 -4.10
N ASP A 84 -2.08 -15.87 -2.84
CA ASP A 84 -1.74 -14.95 -1.77
C ASP A 84 -0.24 -15.01 -1.51
N GLN A 85 0.40 -13.85 -1.54
CA GLN A 85 1.84 -13.71 -1.34
C GLN A 85 2.08 -12.71 -0.22
N LEU A 86 3.04 -13.00 0.65
CA LEU A 86 3.56 -12.03 1.60
C LEU A 86 4.27 -10.91 0.83
N VAL A 87 3.66 -9.73 0.77
CA VAL A 87 4.15 -8.57 0.01
C VAL A 87 4.88 -7.54 0.87
N GLY A 88 4.69 -7.60 2.18
CA GLY A 88 5.30 -6.68 3.13
C GLY A 88 5.02 -7.05 4.59
N ALA A 89 5.52 -6.22 5.48
CA ALA A 89 5.22 -6.23 6.90
C ALA A 89 4.93 -4.80 7.37
N ALA A 90 4.33 -4.65 8.54
CA ALA A 90 4.20 -3.35 9.18
C ALA A 90 4.52 -3.43 10.67
N PHE A 91 4.94 -2.29 11.21
CA PHE A 91 5.20 -2.10 12.62
C PHE A 91 4.22 -1.08 13.18
N THR A 92 3.64 -1.35 14.35
CA THR A 92 2.81 -0.38 15.05
C THR A 92 3.12 -0.27 16.53
N PHE A 93 2.91 0.93 17.07
CA PHE A 93 2.89 1.21 18.50
C PHE A 93 1.93 2.37 18.81
N GLU A 94 1.41 2.41 20.03
CA GLU A 94 0.43 3.41 20.45
C GLU A 94 1.05 4.46 21.38
N ASP A 95 1.17 5.69 20.90
CA ASP A 95 1.71 6.80 21.69
C ASP A 95 1.00 8.13 21.36
N ILE A 96 1.40 9.24 21.98
CA ILE A 96 0.95 10.57 21.60
C ILE A 96 1.40 10.92 20.16
N PRO A 97 0.67 11.80 19.47
CA PRO A 97 1.17 12.47 18.27
C PRO A 97 2.54 13.11 18.49
N ASP A 98 3.35 13.17 17.44
CA ASP A 98 4.72 13.72 17.48
C ASP A 98 5.60 13.08 18.57
N THR A 99 5.53 11.74 18.66
CA THR A 99 6.29 10.96 19.63
C THR A 99 7.79 11.22 19.54
N SER A 100 8.45 11.20 20.69
CA SER A 100 9.91 11.23 20.82
C SER A 100 10.53 9.83 20.93
N GLU A 101 9.72 8.77 20.88
CA GLU A 101 10.20 7.41 20.99
C GLU A 101 11.11 7.07 19.79
N PRO A 102 12.28 6.44 20.02
CA PRO A 102 13.14 5.99 18.93
C PRO A 102 12.41 4.95 18.07
N VAL A 103 12.20 5.28 16.81
CA VAL A 103 11.58 4.36 15.86
C VAL A 103 12.63 3.59 15.04
N PRO A 104 12.39 2.31 14.71
CA PRO A 104 13.21 1.60 13.76
C PRO A 104 13.12 2.23 12.36
N PHE A 105 14.14 1.97 11.53
CA PHE A 105 14.29 2.58 10.20
C PHE A 105 14.34 4.11 10.19
N ASP A 106 14.83 4.74 11.28
CA ASP A 106 14.99 6.20 11.40
C ASP A 106 15.80 6.79 10.23
N SER A 107 15.07 7.19 9.20
CA SER A 107 15.55 7.72 7.93
C SER A 107 14.43 8.55 7.33
N GLU A 108 14.78 9.60 6.57
CA GLU A 108 13.79 10.45 5.89
C GLU A 108 12.88 9.68 4.90
N LEU A 109 13.29 8.46 4.54
CA LEU A 109 12.57 7.57 3.65
C LEU A 109 11.53 6.72 4.37
N ALA A 110 11.68 6.44 5.67
CA ALA A 110 10.69 5.71 6.46
C ALA A 110 9.47 6.60 6.73
N LYS A 111 8.36 6.32 6.06
CA LYS A 111 7.13 7.12 6.16
C LYS A 111 6.22 6.59 7.26
N TRP A 112 6.60 6.89 8.50
CA TRP A 112 5.71 6.73 9.65
C TRP A 112 4.47 7.61 9.49
N HIS A 113 3.30 7.04 9.77
CA HIS A 113 2.01 7.74 9.67
C HIS A 113 1.07 7.32 10.80
N ASP A 114 -0.05 8.04 10.91
CA ASP A 114 -0.90 8.01 12.09
C ASP A 114 -2.32 7.50 11.81
N HIS A 115 -2.74 6.55 12.65
CA HIS A 115 -4.08 5.99 12.71
C HIS A 115 -4.77 6.23 14.06
N PRO A 116 -5.19 7.47 14.36
CA PRO A 116 -5.83 7.78 15.65
C PRO A 116 -7.17 7.07 15.87
N GLN A 117 -7.85 6.63 14.81
CA GLN A 117 -9.07 5.82 14.91
C GLN A 117 -8.85 4.46 15.60
N PHE A 118 -7.60 3.99 15.68
CA PHE A 118 -7.25 2.69 16.28
C PHE A 118 -6.63 2.80 17.67
N ALA A 119 -6.34 4.02 18.14
CA ALA A 119 -5.73 4.29 19.44
C ALA A 119 -6.75 4.73 20.50
N ARG A 120 -6.29 4.90 21.75
CA ARG A 120 -7.07 5.52 22.83
C ARG A 120 -7.13 7.05 22.67
N ASP A 121 -8.07 7.67 23.38
CA ASP A 121 -8.20 9.12 23.42
C ASP A 121 -6.89 9.82 23.81
N GLY A 122 -6.51 10.82 23.01
CA GLY A 122 -5.26 11.57 23.20
C GLY A 122 -4.00 10.86 22.67
N LYS A 123 -4.14 9.67 22.06
CA LYS A 123 -3.07 8.91 21.42
C LYS A 123 -3.37 8.65 19.94
N THR A 124 -2.38 8.12 19.23
CA THR A 124 -2.43 7.64 17.85
C THR A 124 -1.72 6.30 17.75
N LEU A 125 -2.12 5.49 16.77
CA LEU A 125 -1.38 4.29 16.39
C LEU A 125 -0.40 4.71 15.30
N HIS A 126 0.87 4.79 15.66
CA HIS A 126 1.97 5.03 14.73
C HIS A 126 2.18 3.76 13.90
N MET A 127 2.32 3.91 12.59
CA MET A 127 2.51 2.78 11.68
C MET A 127 3.60 3.04 10.63
N LEU A 128 4.41 2.01 10.36
CA LEU A 128 5.35 1.98 9.24
C LEU A 128 5.11 0.72 8.41
N HIS A 129 4.83 0.87 7.12
CA HIS A 129 4.85 -0.24 6.16
C HIS A 129 6.26 -0.48 5.63
N VAL A 130 6.59 -1.74 5.37
CA VAL A 130 7.83 -2.19 4.75
C VAL A 130 7.49 -3.17 3.63
N TRP A 131 7.76 -2.78 2.38
CA TRP A 131 7.47 -3.56 1.18
C TRP A 131 8.63 -4.48 0.78
N PHE A 132 8.31 -5.75 0.53
CA PHE A 132 9.24 -6.75 0.00
C PHE A 132 9.14 -6.89 -1.52
N VAL A 133 8.09 -6.33 -2.11
CA VAL A 133 7.85 -6.26 -3.56
C VAL A 133 8.11 -4.85 -4.08
N PRO A 134 8.35 -4.67 -5.40
CA PRO A 134 8.35 -3.35 -6.03
C PRO A 134 7.20 -2.47 -5.58
N SER A 135 7.52 -1.21 -5.32
CA SER A 135 6.59 -0.22 -4.77
C SER A 135 6.79 1.11 -5.49
N SER A 136 5.68 1.72 -5.90
CA SER A 136 5.66 2.95 -6.71
C SER A 136 6.38 4.10 -6.02
N ASN A 137 6.17 4.22 -4.71
CA ASN A 137 6.73 5.26 -3.86
C ASN A 137 7.77 4.69 -2.89
N GLY A 138 8.27 3.49 -3.18
CA GLY A 138 9.39 2.83 -2.50
C GLY A 138 9.06 2.00 -1.29
N PRO A 139 10.11 1.45 -0.66
CA PRO A 139 9.97 0.34 0.27
C PRO A 139 9.26 0.70 1.57
N PHE A 140 9.13 1.98 1.89
CA PHE A 140 8.46 2.47 3.09
C PHE A 140 7.21 3.31 2.78
N ALA A 141 6.69 3.26 1.55
CA ALA A 141 5.50 4.01 1.19
C ALA A 141 4.28 3.50 1.96
N GLY A 142 3.39 4.41 2.39
CA GLY A 142 2.12 4.02 3.00
C GLY A 142 1.18 3.27 2.04
N LEU A 143 1.21 3.64 0.75
CA LEU A 143 0.49 2.95 -0.31
C LEU A 143 1.47 2.41 -1.37
N ASN A 144 1.22 1.20 -1.82
CA ASN A 144 1.87 0.60 -2.98
C ASN A 144 0.90 0.53 -4.15
N PHE A 145 0.96 1.54 -5.04
CA PHE A 145 0.13 1.61 -6.24
C PHE A 145 0.42 0.50 -7.27
N TRP A 146 1.47 -0.31 -7.08
CA TRP A 146 1.73 -1.47 -7.93
C TRP A 146 0.92 -2.71 -7.56
N LEU A 147 0.39 -2.80 -6.34
CA LEU A 147 -0.38 -3.98 -5.93
C LEU A 147 -1.61 -4.20 -6.82
N PRO A 148 -2.48 -3.20 -7.11
CA PRO A 148 -3.64 -3.45 -7.96
C PRO A 148 -3.30 -3.86 -9.40
N TYR A 149 -2.21 -3.34 -9.98
CA TYR A 149 -1.75 -3.79 -11.30
C TYR A 149 -1.34 -5.27 -11.27
N ARG A 150 -0.55 -5.65 -10.27
CA ARG A 150 -0.07 -7.04 -10.10
C ARG A 150 -1.22 -8.00 -9.82
N SER A 151 -2.17 -7.62 -8.98
CA SER A 151 -3.38 -8.40 -8.72
C SER A 151 -4.25 -8.56 -9.96
N ALA A 152 -4.28 -7.56 -10.84
CA ALA A 152 -4.97 -7.63 -12.13
C ALA A 152 -4.17 -8.34 -13.23
N GLY A 153 -2.93 -8.77 -12.98
CA GLY A 153 -2.05 -9.38 -13.98
C GLY A 153 -1.60 -8.41 -15.07
N ILE A 154 -1.56 -7.11 -14.78
CA ILE A 154 -1.15 -6.04 -15.69
C ILE A 154 0.26 -5.59 -15.32
N GLU A 155 1.12 -5.41 -16.32
CA GLU A 155 2.46 -4.85 -16.15
C GLU A 155 2.40 -3.46 -15.50
N VAL A 156 3.26 -3.23 -14.52
CA VAL A 156 3.32 -1.93 -13.84
C VAL A 156 3.94 -0.89 -14.77
N PRO A 157 3.39 0.33 -14.85
CA PRO A 157 4.04 1.41 -15.58
C PRO A 157 5.38 1.77 -14.93
N SER A 158 6.27 2.42 -15.69
CA SER A 158 7.55 2.86 -15.13
C SER A 158 7.34 3.83 -13.97
N SER A 159 7.99 3.56 -12.84
CA SER A 159 8.04 4.45 -11.68
C SER A 159 8.59 5.83 -12.04
N CYS A 160 9.41 5.96 -13.08
CA CYS A 160 9.94 7.26 -13.51
C CYS A 160 8.88 8.16 -14.15
N TRP A 161 7.77 7.60 -14.63
CA TRP A 161 6.66 8.39 -15.16
C TRP A 161 5.90 9.12 -14.06
N MET A 162 5.97 8.64 -12.80
CA MET A 162 5.36 9.31 -11.65
C MET A 162 6.06 10.60 -11.22
N ALA A 163 7.24 10.92 -11.81
CA ALA A 163 7.88 12.22 -11.61
C ALA A 163 7.11 13.37 -12.28
N ASP A 164 6.34 13.06 -13.33
CA ASP A 164 5.34 13.98 -13.88
C ASP A 164 4.05 13.84 -13.05
N GLN A 165 3.60 14.95 -12.44
CA GLN A 165 2.43 14.94 -11.58
C GLN A 165 1.18 14.45 -12.30
N SER A 166 0.95 14.90 -13.54
CA SER A 166 -0.25 14.57 -14.30
C SER A 166 -0.29 13.08 -14.69
N VAL A 167 0.87 12.52 -15.00
CA VAL A 167 1.00 11.09 -15.30
C VAL A 167 0.93 10.26 -14.02
N GLY A 168 1.53 10.72 -12.93
CA GLY A 168 1.42 10.10 -11.61
C GLY A 168 -0.02 10.01 -11.12
N GLU A 169 -0.81 11.07 -11.27
CA GLU A 169 -2.25 11.07 -10.93
C GLU A 169 -3.03 10.03 -11.76
N LYS A 170 -2.75 9.93 -13.08
CA LYS A 170 -3.35 8.88 -13.93
C LYS A 170 -2.97 7.49 -13.45
N ILE A 171 -1.71 7.25 -13.10
CA ILE A 171 -1.23 5.97 -12.56
C ILE A 171 -2.00 5.57 -11.30
N GLN A 172 -2.23 6.50 -10.38
CA GLN A 172 -2.98 6.27 -9.15
C GLN A 172 -4.47 5.98 -9.42
N ILE A 173 -5.10 6.75 -10.32
CA ILE A 173 -6.50 6.53 -10.71
C ILE A 173 -6.66 5.16 -11.36
N VAL A 174 -5.80 4.81 -12.33
CA VAL A 174 -5.82 3.52 -13.01
C VAL A 174 -5.58 2.39 -12.01
N SER A 175 -4.60 2.53 -11.11
CA SER A 175 -4.37 1.56 -10.02
C SER A 175 -5.67 1.24 -9.26
N PHE A 176 -6.44 2.24 -8.87
CA PHE A 176 -7.67 2.04 -8.10
C PHE A 176 -8.87 1.62 -8.96
N ALA A 177 -8.85 1.93 -10.26
CA ALA A 177 -9.83 1.43 -11.22
C ALA A 177 -9.71 -0.08 -11.48
N LEU A 178 -8.51 -0.65 -11.30
CA LEU A 178 -8.25 -2.09 -11.44
C LEU A 178 -8.79 -2.91 -10.26
N VAL A 179 -9.14 -2.26 -9.14
CA VAL A 179 -9.67 -2.93 -7.95
C VAL A 179 -11.14 -3.32 -8.18
N PRO A 180 -11.48 -4.63 -8.16
CA PRO A 180 -12.86 -5.09 -8.21
C PRO A 180 -13.74 -4.40 -7.16
N PRO A 181 -15.00 -4.06 -7.49
CA PRO A 181 -15.93 -3.65 -6.45
C PRO A 181 -16.10 -4.80 -5.44
N GLY A 182 -16.11 -4.49 -4.13
CA GLY A 182 -16.33 -5.46 -3.05
C GLY A 182 -15.17 -5.78 -2.12
N LEU A 183 -13.93 -5.40 -2.44
CA LEU A 183 -12.76 -5.77 -1.63
C LEU A 183 -12.67 -5.07 -0.26
N LEU A 184 -13.46 -4.01 -0.03
CA LEU A 184 -13.52 -3.34 1.27
C LEU A 184 -14.42 -4.12 2.24
N GLY A 185 -13.82 -5.04 3.00
CA GLY A 185 -14.38 -5.56 4.26
C GLY A 185 -15.60 -6.49 4.17
N ASP A 186 -16.02 -6.93 2.98
CA ASP A 186 -17.07 -7.95 2.82
C ASP A 186 -16.67 -8.94 1.72
N GLU A 187 -15.87 -9.95 2.09
CA GLU A 187 -15.47 -11.06 1.22
C GLU A 187 -16.67 -11.82 0.61
N THR A 188 -17.89 -11.56 1.06
CA THR A 188 -19.05 -12.38 0.69
C THR A 188 -19.95 -11.82 -0.40
N LYS A 189 -19.84 -10.55 -0.83
CA LYS A 189 -20.83 -9.97 -1.76
C LYS A 189 -20.33 -8.86 -2.68
N ALA A 190 -19.37 -9.16 -3.54
CA ALA A 190 -19.43 -8.55 -4.86
C ALA A 190 -19.13 -9.58 -5.94
N PRO A 191 -20.00 -9.75 -6.94
CA PRO A 191 -19.55 -10.36 -8.18
C PRO A 191 -18.39 -9.50 -8.68
N ALA A 192 -17.29 -10.13 -9.11
CA ALA A 192 -16.37 -9.48 -10.01
C ALA A 192 -17.23 -8.79 -11.06
N VAL A 193 -17.11 -7.47 -11.22
CA VAL A 193 -17.64 -6.86 -12.44
C VAL A 193 -16.94 -7.59 -13.55
N GLU A 194 -17.65 -8.48 -14.23
CA GLU A 194 -17.13 -9.16 -15.40
C GLU A 194 -16.60 -8.05 -16.30
N SER A 195 -15.28 -8.05 -16.53
CA SER A 195 -14.68 -7.11 -17.44
C SER A 195 -15.41 -7.27 -18.75
N THR A 196 -16.11 -6.23 -19.19
CA THR A 196 -16.71 -6.25 -20.52
C THR A 196 -15.59 -6.50 -21.53
N PRO A 197 -15.88 -7.10 -22.70
CA PRO A 197 -14.88 -7.27 -23.75
C PRO A 197 -14.15 -5.95 -24.08
N GLU A 198 -14.84 -4.81 -23.96
CA GLU A 198 -14.29 -3.47 -24.10
C GLU A 198 -13.30 -3.13 -22.98
N ARG A 199 -13.66 -3.37 -21.70
CA ARG A 199 -12.78 -3.12 -20.55
C ARG A 199 -11.55 -4.03 -20.58
N ALA A 200 -11.69 -5.28 -21.01
CA ALA A 200 -10.57 -6.19 -21.22
C ALA A 200 -9.58 -5.66 -22.29
N GLN A 201 -10.08 -5.05 -23.37
CA GLN A 201 -9.23 -4.41 -24.37
C GLN A 201 -8.49 -3.19 -23.82
N MET A 202 -9.15 -2.37 -22.97
CA MET A 202 -8.49 -1.24 -22.31
C MET A 202 -7.35 -1.70 -21.40
N PHE A 203 -7.57 -2.77 -20.62
CA PHE A 203 -6.53 -3.36 -19.77
C PHE A 203 -5.37 -3.96 -20.59
N ALA A 204 -5.68 -4.65 -21.70
CA ALA A 204 -4.66 -5.16 -22.61
C ALA A 204 -3.81 -4.04 -23.24
N ALA A 205 -4.41 -2.88 -23.55
CA ALA A 205 -3.67 -1.73 -24.07
C ALA A 205 -2.72 -1.12 -23.02
N LEU A 206 -3.16 -1.02 -21.76
CA LEU A 206 -2.31 -0.60 -20.64
C LEU A 206 -1.13 -1.55 -20.43
N ASP A 207 -1.39 -2.87 -20.39
CA ASP A 207 -0.37 -3.91 -20.23
C ASP A 207 0.67 -3.85 -21.37
N ALA A 208 0.19 -3.80 -22.62
CA ALA A 208 1.07 -3.74 -23.79
C ALA A 208 1.97 -2.49 -23.78
N ALA A 209 1.42 -1.32 -23.45
CA ALA A 209 2.18 -0.07 -23.39
C ALA A 209 3.20 -0.06 -22.25
N ALA A 210 2.83 -0.57 -21.07
CA ALA A 210 3.76 -0.71 -19.93
C ALA A 210 4.92 -1.66 -20.26
N ARG A 211 4.63 -2.83 -20.88
CA ARG A 211 5.66 -3.78 -21.34
C ARG A 211 6.59 -3.19 -22.40
N ALA A 212 6.05 -2.35 -23.28
CA ALA A 212 6.84 -1.65 -24.29
C ALA A 212 7.63 -0.45 -23.74
N VAL A 213 7.39 -0.08 -22.47
CA VAL A 213 7.93 1.13 -21.84
C VAL A 213 7.59 2.39 -22.67
N ASP A 214 6.39 2.40 -23.26
CA ASP A 214 5.88 3.50 -24.08
C ASP A 214 4.93 4.38 -23.25
N GLN A 215 5.46 5.49 -22.74
CA GLN A 215 4.71 6.40 -21.88
C GLN A 215 3.53 7.05 -22.62
N ASP A 216 3.71 7.43 -23.88
CA ASP A 216 2.67 8.13 -24.64
C ASP A 216 1.50 7.18 -24.95
N ALA A 217 1.81 5.94 -25.36
CA ALA A 217 0.80 4.91 -25.55
C ALA A 217 0.10 4.55 -24.24
N TRP A 218 0.84 4.49 -23.13
CA TRP A 218 0.26 4.19 -21.81
C TRP A 218 -0.69 5.30 -21.35
N VAL A 219 -0.31 6.57 -21.51
CA VAL A 219 -1.16 7.73 -21.20
C VAL A 219 -2.43 7.72 -22.06
N ALA A 220 -2.31 7.45 -23.37
CA ALA A 220 -3.46 7.35 -24.25
C ALA A 220 -4.42 6.22 -23.84
N ALA A 221 -3.90 5.05 -23.45
CA ALA A 221 -4.71 3.94 -22.94
C ALA A 221 -5.38 4.28 -21.60
N ALA A 222 -4.65 4.94 -20.70
CA ALA A 222 -5.17 5.41 -19.41
C ALA A 222 -6.31 6.42 -19.61
N ASP A 223 -6.19 7.36 -20.53
CA ASP A 223 -7.23 8.34 -20.83
C ASP A 223 -8.53 7.68 -21.33
N VAL A 224 -8.42 6.66 -22.18
CA VAL A 224 -9.57 5.88 -22.63
C VAL A 224 -10.25 5.17 -21.47
N LEU A 225 -9.50 4.50 -20.59
CA LEU A 225 -10.05 3.83 -19.42
C LEU A 225 -10.72 4.83 -18.46
N ILE A 226 -10.07 5.95 -18.18
CA ILE A 226 -10.58 6.98 -17.25
C ILE A 226 -11.88 7.61 -17.79
N ALA A 227 -11.96 7.82 -19.10
CA ALA A 227 -13.16 8.33 -19.76
C ALA A 227 -14.33 7.33 -19.69
N ASP A 228 -14.04 6.02 -19.76
CA ASP A 228 -15.02 4.94 -19.69
C ASP A 228 -15.59 4.71 -18.28
N LEU A 229 -14.91 5.19 -17.23
CA LEU A 229 -15.42 5.07 -15.87
C LEU A 229 -16.83 5.64 -15.75
N THR A 230 -17.68 4.98 -14.98
CA THR A 230 -18.98 5.52 -14.56
C THR A 230 -18.79 6.59 -13.49
N GLU A 231 -19.82 7.41 -13.24
CA GLU A 231 -19.82 8.37 -12.13
C GLU A 231 -19.65 7.67 -10.77
N ALA A 232 -20.24 6.49 -10.61
CA ALA A 232 -20.10 5.67 -9.41
C ALA A 232 -18.66 5.18 -9.21
N GLU A 233 -18.01 4.66 -10.27
CA GLU A 233 -16.61 4.26 -10.22
C GLU A 233 -15.69 5.44 -9.90
N ARG A 234 -15.87 6.59 -10.57
CA ARG A 234 -15.11 7.81 -10.30
C ARG A 234 -15.25 8.26 -8.85
N SER A 235 -16.48 8.30 -8.33
CA SER A 235 -16.75 8.71 -6.94
C SER A 235 -16.12 7.74 -5.94
N ARG A 236 -16.20 6.43 -6.20
CA ARG A 236 -15.56 5.40 -5.37
C ARG A 236 -14.04 5.56 -5.36
N ILE A 237 -13.42 5.69 -6.54
CA ILE A 237 -11.96 5.85 -6.67
C ILE A 237 -11.50 7.11 -5.96
N ALA A 238 -12.13 8.26 -6.21
CA ALA A 238 -11.80 9.51 -5.55
C ALA A 238 -11.96 9.44 -4.03
N GLY A 239 -13.05 8.80 -3.55
CA GLY A 239 -13.28 8.58 -2.12
C GLY A 239 -12.20 7.71 -1.48
N MET A 240 -11.85 6.58 -2.11
CA MET A 240 -10.80 5.68 -1.61
C MET A 240 -9.44 6.36 -1.59
N LEU A 241 -9.02 6.99 -2.70
CA LEU A 241 -7.74 7.70 -2.78
C LEU A 241 -7.69 8.82 -1.73
N GLY A 242 -8.76 9.58 -1.55
CA GLY A 242 -8.83 10.64 -0.54
C GLY A 242 -8.67 10.11 0.88
N VAL A 243 -9.47 9.11 1.28
CA VAL A 243 -9.44 8.53 2.63
C VAL A 243 -8.09 7.85 2.91
N LEU A 244 -7.59 7.05 1.97
CA LEU A 244 -6.33 6.33 2.17
C LEU A 244 -5.15 7.30 2.21
N SER A 245 -5.09 8.27 1.31
CA SER A 245 -4.02 9.29 1.34
C SER A 245 -4.02 10.06 2.66
N LEU A 246 -5.20 10.45 3.17
CA LEU A 246 -5.30 11.06 4.49
C LEU A 246 -4.81 10.12 5.59
N ASN A 247 -5.15 8.83 5.55
CA ASN A 247 -4.71 7.86 6.54
C ASN A 247 -3.20 7.54 6.47
N GLN A 248 -2.49 7.95 5.42
CA GLN A 248 -1.04 7.79 5.30
C GLN A 248 -0.26 9.04 5.71
N MET A 249 -0.92 10.04 6.31
CA MET A 249 -0.26 11.24 6.84
C MET A 249 0.11 11.04 8.32
N SER A 250 1.30 11.48 8.69
CA SER A 250 1.68 11.74 10.08
C SER A 250 0.90 12.91 10.67
N SER A 251 0.86 13.02 12.00
CA SER A 251 0.27 14.14 12.70
C SER A 251 0.91 15.47 12.29
N ALA A 252 2.23 15.54 12.20
CA ALA A 252 2.95 16.71 11.72
C ALA A 252 2.55 17.14 10.30
N GLU A 253 2.36 16.19 9.37
CA GLU A 253 1.92 16.50 8.00
C GLU A 253 0.48 17.03 7.97
N ARG A 254 -0.42 16.46 8.80
CA ARG A 254 -1.79 16.95 8.92
C ARG A 254 -1.83 18.37 9.48
N ASP A 255 -1.05 18.65 10.52
CA ASP A 255 -0.94 19.97 11.13
C ASP A 255 -0.40 21.00 10.12
N ALA A 256 0.64 20.64 9.36
CA ALA A 256 1.19 21.48 8.29
C ALA A 256 0.16 21.76 7.17
N ALA A 257 -0.73 20.81 6.91
CA ALA A 257 -1.82 20.95 5.94
C ALA A 257 -3.08 21.64 6.51
N GLY A 258 -3.13 21.94 7.81
CA GLY A 258 -4.31 22.50 8.48
C GLY A 258 -5.49 21.53 8.58
N ILE A 259 -5.22 20.22 8.58
CA ILE A 259 -6.22 19.15 8.68
C ILE A 259 -6.38 18.77 10.16
N GLU A 260 -7.61 18.75 10.68
CA GLU A 260 -7.86 18.33 12.08
C GLU A 260 -7.41 16.88 12.28
N GLN A 261 -6.69 16.62 13.38
CA GLN A 261 -6.33 15.27 13.78
C GLN A 261 -7.62 14.46 14.02
N PRO A 262 -7.79 13.29 13.36
CA PRO A 262 -8.93 12.45 13.64
C PRO A 262 -8.91 12.03 15.11
N ARG A 263 -10.08 11.97 15.76
CA ARG A 263 -10.18 11.54 17.16
C ARG A 263 -10.38 10.03 17.24
N SER A 264 -9.93 9.44 18.34
CA SER A 264 -10.28 8.06 18.69
C SER A 264 -11.80 7.88 18.68
N GLY A 265 -12.25 6.81 18.04
CA GLY A 265 -13.65 6.36 18.10
C GLY A 265 -13.91 5.41 19.28
N ARG A 266 -12.88 5.11 20.10
CA ARG A 266 -12.94 4.19 21.23
C ARG A 266 -13.03 4.99 22.53
N ASN A 267 -14.26 5.12 23.05
CA ASN A 267 -14.51 5.50 24.45
C ASN A 267 -14.19 4.35 25.40
#